data_AF-A0A2S4YS40-F1
#
_entry.id   AF-A0A2S4YS40-F1
#
_cell.length_a   1.000
_cell.length_b   1.000
_cell.length_c   1.000
_cell.angle_alpha   90.00
_cell.angle_beta   90.00
_cell.angle_gamma   90.00
#
_symmetry.space_group_name_H-M   'P 1'
#
loop_
_entity.id
_entity.type
_entity.pdbx_description
1 polymer ?
#
loop_
_entity_poly.entity_id
_entity_poly.type
_entity_poly.pdbx_seq_one_letter_code
_entity_poly.pdbx_strand_id
1 'polypeptide(L)'
;MTTLQSVPALGTHPAYGVGPSRAETREQLSRATYDLLVIGGGILGISTAWHAAQSGLRVALVDAGDFAGATSSASSKLLHGGLRYLQTGAVKLVAENHFERRAVSRQVAPHLANPLTFYLPVYKGGPHGAAKLGAGVFAYSALSAFGDGIGHLLSPAKAAQDVPELRTENLKAVAVYGDDQMNDARMALMTVRAAVDAGAVVLNHAEVTGLRFTKGRVTGAELRDRISGDEFGVDARLVLNATGPWVDHLRRMEDPNAAPSIRLSKGVHLVLKRTSPWKAALATPIDKYRITFALPWEDMLLLGTTDEEFEGDPAEVAVNEKDIAQILDEAAFSVRDQQLRRELITYSFAGLRVLPGGPGDTAKAKRETVVTEGKGGMLSVAGGKWTTFRHIGRTVMQKLESLPGHPLGDDFEPISSLPKKLPLPGIANPRAVAHRLVVDGPAPGPRMAPDTAKHLATHYGSLAFDIARLANDNPELGERVHPDAPEIWAQVVYARDHEWAETVDDVLRRRTTLTIRGLATDEVRGKVQDLLDKK
;
A
#
# COMPACT_ATOMS: atom_id res chain seq x y z
N MET A 1 1.40 21.52 -52.59
CA MET A 1 0.83 20.20 -52.25
C MET A 1 1.65 19.65 -51.11
N THR A 2 1.07 19.75 -49.92
CA THR A 2 1.68 19.53 -48.61
C THR A 2 1.75 18.03 -48.30
N THR A 3 2.95 17.54 -48.06
CA THR A 3 3.22 16.28 -47.38
C THR A 3 2.69 16.37 -45.95
N LEU A 4 1.49 15.85 -45.73
CA LEU A 4 0.99 15.57 -44.38
C LEU A 4 1.87 14.49 -43.77
N GLN A 5 2.76 14.90 -42.87
CA GLN A 5 3.42 14.01 -41.93
C GLN A 5 2.32 13.25 -41.18
N SER A 6 2.28 11.93 -41.37
CA SER A 6 1.43 11.03 -40.62
C SER A 6 1.74 11.19 -39.13
N VAL A 7 0.75 11.64 -38.37
CA VAL A 7 0.79 11.60 -36.90
C VAL A 7 1.03 10.14 -36.49
N PRO A 8 2.01 9.83 -35.62
CA PRO A 8 2.22 8.46 -35.14
C PRO A 8 0.95 7.94 -34.46
N ALA A 9 0.62 6.67 -34.67
CA ALA A 9 -0.45 6.02 -33.93
C ALA A 9 -0.17 6.12 -32.42
N LEU A 10 -1.10 6.70 -31.66
CA LEU A 10 -1.03 6.76 -30.20
C LEU A 10 -0.90 5.33 -29.66
N GLY A 11 0.24 5.00 -29.04
CA GLY A 11 0.54 3.66 -28.53
C GLY A 11 1.91 3.12 -28.92
N THR A 12 2.64 3.75 -29.85
CA THR A 12 4.05 3.41 -30.10
C THR A 12 4.96 4.17 -29.12
N HIS A 13 4.82 3.92 -27.81
CA HIS A 13 5.99 4.01 -26.96
C HIS A 13 6.93 2.87 -27.39
N PRO A 14 8.27 3.07 -27.42
CA PRO A 14 9.18 1.94 -27.62
C PRO A 14 8.77 0.88 -26.62
N ALA A 15 8.53 -0.35 -27.11
CA ALA A 15 8.16 -1.48 -26.26
C ALA A 15 9.04 -1.42 -25.01
N TYR A 16 8.43 -1.20 -23.85
CA TYR A 16 9.12 -1.39 -22.59
C TYR A 16 9.64 -2.82 -22.64
N GLY A 17 10.96 -2.97 -22.78
CA GLY A 17 11.58 -4.28 -22.83
C GLY A 17 11.25 -5.04 -21.56
N VAL A 18 11.18 -6.36 -21.67
CA VAL A 18 11.16 -7.24 -20.49
C VAL A 18 12.34 -6.82 -19.61
N GLY A 19 12.08 -6.59 -18.32
CA GLY A 19 13.14 -6.25 -17.37
C GLY A 19 14.21 -7.35 -17.33
N PRO A 20 15.38 -7.10 -16.70
CA PRO A 20 16.35 -8.16 -16.51
C PRO A 20 15.68 -9.36 -15.80
N SER A 21 16.04 -10.56 -16.24
CA SER A 21 15.61 -11.78 -15.57
C SER A 21 16.05 -11.78 -14.09
N ARG A 22 15.43 -12.64 -13.29
CA ARG A 22 15.81 -12.81 -11.88
C ARG A 22 17.28 -13.19 -11.72
N ALA A 23 17.80 -14.05 -12.60
CA ALA A 23 19.20 -14.47 -12.61
C ALA A 23 20.16 -13.32 -12.94
N GLU A 24 19.84 -12.51 -13.97
CA GLU A 24 20.63 -11.32 -14.33
C GLU A 24 20.60 -10.28 -13.22
N THR A 25 19.46 -10.07 -12.57
CA THR A 25 19.32 -9.17 -11.43
C THR A 25 20.20 -9.60 -10.26
N ARG A 26 20.23 -10.90 -9.96
CA ARG A 26 21.11 -11.47 -8.92
C ARG A 26 22.59 -11.34 -9.27
N GLU A 27 22.96 -11.58 -10.53
CA GLU A 27 24.33 -11.38 -11.02
C GLU A 27 24.76 -9.91 -10.87
N GLN A 28 23.88 -8.97 -11.23
CA GLN A 28 24.10 -7.53 -11.04
C GLN A 28 24.31 -7.17 -9.57
N LEU A 29 23.43 -7.65 -8.69
CA LEU A 29 23.52 -7.46 -7.24
C LEU A 29 24.84 -7.98 -6.65
N SER A 30 25.37 -9.08 -7.21
CA SER A 30 26.58 -9.75 -6.71
C SER A 30 27.88 -9.10 -7.18
N ARG A 31 27.86 -8.32 -8.28
CA ARG A 31 29.07 -7.76 -8.91
C ARG A 31 29.28 -6.28 -8.65
N ALA A 32 28.21 -5.55 -8.34
CA ALA A 32 28.27 -4.12 -8.11
C ALA A 32 28.44 -3.81 -6.61
N THR A 33 29.12 -2.70 -6.32
CA THR A 33 29.04 -2.07 -5.00
C THR A 33 27.96 -0.99 -5.03
N TYR A 34 27.07 -1.02 -4.06
CA TYR A 34 25.99 -0.06 -3.93
C TYR A 34 26.34 1.05 -2.93
N ASP A 35 25.75 2.23 -3.10
CA ASP A 35 25.88 3.29 -2.11
C ASP A 35 24.93 3.02 -0.94
N LEU A 36 23.75 2.46 -1.22
CA LEU A 36 22.75 2.07 -0.22
C LEU A 36 22.15 0.70 -0.54
N LEU A 37 22.22 -0.21 0.43
CA LEU A 37 21.40 -1.43 0.47
C LEU A 37 20.22 -1.22 1.42
N VAL A 38 19.01 -1.33 0.90
CA VAL A 38 17.76 -1.30 1.67
C VAL A 38 17.25 -2.72 1.86
N ILE A 39 17.07 -3.13 3.11
CA ILE A 39 16.57 -4.46 3.48
C ILE A 39 15.15 -4.30 4.01
N GLY A 40 14.18 -4.87 3.29
CA GLY A 40 12.75 -4.75 3.56
C GLY A 40 12.03 -3.95 2.48
N GLY A 41 11.35 -4.66 1.59
CA GLY A 41 10.44 -4.18 0.54
C GLY A 41 9.03 -3.88 1.04
N GLY A 42 8.90 -3.42 2.29
CA GLY A 42 7.71 -2.69 2.75
C GLY A 42 7.75 -1.24 2.29
N ILE A 43 6.64 -0.50 2.46
CA ILE A 43 6.50 0.84 1.89
C ILE A 43 7.58 1.83 2.37
N LEU A 44 8.11 1.68 3.59
CA LEU A 44 9.19 2.55 4.06
C LEU A 44 10.48 2.30 3.29
N GLY A 45 10.89 1.04 3.14
CA GLY A 45 12.08 0.69 2.37
C GLY A 45 11.93 1.01 0.89
N ILE A 46 10.77 0.73 0.30
CA ILE A 46 10.47 1.07 -1.10
C ILE A 46 10.54 2.60 -1.31
N SER A 47 9.91 3.39 -0.42
CA SER A 47 9.92 4.85 -0.51
C SER A 47 11.33 5.43 -0.37
N THR A 48 12.14 4.90 0.55
CA THR A 48 13.53 5.31 0.70
C THR A 48 14.36 4.92 -0.52
N ALA A 49 14.22 3.69 -1.03
CA ALA A 49 14.93 3.24 -2.22
C ALA A 49 14.60 4.12 -3.44
N TRP A 50 13.32 4.49 -3.61
CA TRP A 50 12.88 5.39 -4.66
C TRP A 50 13.54 6.77 -4.56
N HIS A 51 13.50 7.40 -3.39
CA HIS A 51 14.10 8.71 -3.21
C HIS A 51 15.63 8.70 -3.28
N ALA A 52 16.28 7.65 -2.77
CA ALA A 52 17.72 7.46 -2.89
C ALA A 52 18.15 7.34 -4.35
N ALA A 53 17.45 6.54 -5.15
CA ALA A 53 17.74 6.38 -6.57
C ALA A 53 17.49 7.69 -7.35
N GLN A 54 16.43 8.44 -7.02
CA GLN A 54 16.19 9.77 -7.60
C GLN A 54 17.30 10.78 -7.29
N SER A 55 17.94 10.65 -6.13
CA SER A 55 19.10 11.46 -5.76
C SER A 55 20.38 11.04 -6.51
N GLY A 56 20.33 9.99 -7.33
CA GLY A 56 21.47 9.50 -8.13
C GLY A 56 22.30 8.43 -7.42
N LEU A 57 21.87 7.94 -6.25
CA LEU A 57 22.58 6.87 -5.54
C LEU A 57 22.39 5.52 -6.25
N ARG A 58 23.43 4.67 -6.21
CA ARG A 58 23.28 3.27 -6.60
C ARG A 58 22.62 2.51 -5.47
N VAL A 59 21.38 2.08 -5.70
CA VAL A 59 20.53 1.46 -4.68
C VAL A 59 20.26 0.00 -4.99
N ALA A 60 20.43 -0.86 -3.98
CA ALA A 60 19.89 -2.20 -3.95
C ALA A 60 18.71 -2.27 -2.97
N LEU A 61 17.60 -2.90 -3.34
CA LEU A 61 16.46 -3.18 -2.45
C LEU A 61 16.13 -4.67 -2.48
N VAL A 62 16.10 -5.30 -1.31
CA VAL A 62 15.77 -6.73 -1.18
C VAL A 62 14.68 -6.98 -0.15
N ASP A 63 13.85 -7.98 -0.40
CA ASP A 63 12.81 -8.44 0.53
C ASP A 63 12.81 -9.97 0.60
N ALA A 64 12.65 -10.53 1.80
CA ALA A 64 12.61 -11.97 2.01
C ALA A 64 11.34 -12.64 1.45
N GLY A 65 10.26 -11.88 1.25
CA GLY A 65 9.05 -12.31 0.54
C GLY A 65 8.77 -11.38 -0.64
N ASP A 66 7.52 -11.31 -1.07
CA ASP A 66 7.11 -10.37 -2.11
C ASP A 66 7.05 -8.93 -1.60
N PHE A 67 7.22 -7.97 -2.50
CA PHE A 67 7.09 -6.55 -2.18
C PHE A 67 5.72 -6.25 -1.56
N ALA A 68 5.74 -5.48 -0.47
CA ALA A 68 4.60 -5.19 0.39
C ALA A 68 3.87 -6.42 0.96
N GLY A 69 4.52 -7.59 1.05
CA GLY A 69 3.92 -8.86 1.47
C GLY A 69 3.39 -8.92 2.92
N ALA A 70 3.85 -8.03 3.80
CA ALA A 70 3.48 -7.98 5.22
C ALA A 70 2.55 -6.77 5.53
N THR A 71 2.92 -5.93 6.50
CA THR A 71 2.10 -4.80 6.99
C THR A 71 1.62 -3.85 5.88
N SER A 72 2.43 -3.65 4.83
CA SER A 72 2.09 -2.70 3.76
C SER A 72 0.87 -3.11 2.93
N SER A 73 0.53 -4.40 2.82
CA SER A 73 -0.72 -4.84 2.16
C SER A 73 -1.85 -5.18 3.16
N ALA A 74 -1.60 -5.03 4.46
CA ALA A 74 -2.54 -5.32 5.55
C ALA A 74 -3.06 -4.04 6.22
N SER A 75 -3.22 -2.95 5.46
CA SER A 75 -3.79 -1.69 5.96
C SER A 75 -5.32 -1.64 5.85
N SER A 76 -5.95 -0.64 6.47
CA SER A 76 -7.35 -0.28 6.25
C SER A 76 -7.63 0.27 4.84
N LYS A 77 -6.64 0.29 3.94
CA LYS A 77 -6.77 0.81 2.56
C LYS A 77 -7.09 2.31 2.52
N LEU A 78 -6.62 3.08 3.51
CA LEU A 78 -6.92 4.52 3.63
C LEU A 78 -5.66 5.38 3.63
N LEU A 79 -5.79 6.55 3.01
CA LEU A 79 -4.97 7.72 3.28
C LEU A 79 -5.85 8.68 4.06
N HIS A 80 -5.56 8.90 5.35
CA HIS A 80 -6.39 9.73 6.22
C HIS A 80 -5.63 10.92 6.78
N GLY A 81 -6.29 12.09 6.87
CA GLY A 81 -5.76 13.28 7.55
C GLY A 81 -5.68 13.12 9.08
N GLY A 82 -6.40 12.14 9.64
CA GLY A 82 -6.30 11.76 11.05
C GLY A 82 -7.17 12.60 11.98
N LEU A 83 -8.46 12.70 11.67
CA LEU A 83 -9.48 13.44 12.44
C LEU A 83 -9.38 13.22 13.95
N ARG A 84 -9.14 11.99 14.41
CA ARG A 84 -8.99 11.65 15.83
C ARG A 84 -7.88 12.44 16.53
N TYR A 85 -6.78 12.75 15.85
CA TYR A 85 -5.64 13.46 16.42
C TYR A 85 -5.95 14.94 16.77
N LEU A 86 -7.06 15.49 16.27
CA LEU A 86 -7.55 16.80 16.73
C LEU A 86 -7.95 16.79 18.20
N GLN A 87 -8.45 15.65 18.71
CA GLN A 87 -8.82 15.53 20.12
C GLN A 87 -7.62 15.64 21.06
N THR A 88 -6.40 15.37 20.57
CA THR A 88 -5.14 15.48 21.31
C THR A 88 -4.34 16.74 20.95
N GLY A 89 -4.90 17.66 20.16
CA GLY A 89 -4.25 18.92 19.78
C GLY A 89 -3.10 18.78 18.77
N ALA A 90 -2.94 17.63 18.11
CA ALA A 90 -1.81 17.36 17.20
C ALA A 90 -2.03 17.98 15.80
N VAL A 91 -2.24 19.30 15.75
CA VAL A 91 -2.64 20.04 14.54
C VAL A 91 -1.60 19.95 13.41
N LYS A 92 -0.30 20.06 13.73
CA LYS A 92 0.77 19.96 12.72
C LYS A 92 0.75 18.61 12.01
N LEU A 93 0.58 17.54 12.77
CA LEU A 93 0.47 16.18 12.25
C LEU A 93 -0.76 16.02 11.34
N VAL A 94 -1.89 16.62 11.70
CA VAL A 94 -3.11 16.59 10.87
C VAL A 94 -2.91 17.36 9.56
N ALA A 95 -2.32 18.55 9.62
CA ALA A 95 -2.01 19.36 8.44
C ALA A 95 -1.06 18.63 7.47
N GLU A 96 -0.03 17.97 8.01
CA GLU A 96 0.89 17.16 7.21
C GLU A 96 0.21 15.97 6.55
N ASN A 97 -0.64 15.24 7.29
CA ASN A 97 -1.40 14.13 6.71
C ASN A 97 -2.32 14.62 5.58
N HIS A 98 -2.99 15.78 5.73
CA HIS A 98 -3.81 16.37 4.66
C HIS A 98 -2.97 16.71 3.42
N PHE A 99 -1.79 17.31 3.61
CA PHE A 99 -0.89 17.64 2.52
C PHE A 99 -0.46 16.39 1.74
N GLU A 100 0.03 15.37 2.46
CA GLU A 100 0.51 14.13 1.85
C GLU A 100 -0.62 13.37 1.15
N ARG A 101 -1.77 13.20 1.81
CA ARG A 101 -2.95 12.56 1.22
C ARG A 101 -3.33 13.22 -0.10
N ARG A 102 -3.47 14.55 -0.12
CA ARG A 102 -3.90 15.30 -1.31
C ARG A 102 -2.84 15.28 -2.41
N ALA A 103 -1.56 15.31 -2.05
CA ALA A 103 -0.50 15.13 -3.02
C ALA A 103 -0.64 13.76 -3.70
N VAL A 104 -0.93 12.70 -2.92
CA VAL A 104 -1.11 11.36 -3.45
C VAL A 104 -2.31 11.25 -4.40
N SER A 105 -3.50 11.63 -3.96
CA SER A 105 -4.72 11.47 -4.75
C SER A 105 -4.87 12.42 -5.94
N ARG A 106 -4.12 13.52 -5.99
CA ARG A 106 -4.23 14.50 -7.10
C ARG A 106 -3.07 14.49 -8.07
N GLN A 107 -1.87 14.14 -7.62
CA GLN A 107 -0.64 14.40 -8.39
C GLN A 107 0.32 13.22 -8.44
N VAL A 108 0.37 12.38 -7.39
CA VAL A 108 1.29 11.25 -7.38
C VAL A 108 0.66 10.02 -8.02
N ALA A 109 -0.53 9.62 -7.57
CA ALA A 109 -1.19 8.40 -8.00
C ALA A 109 -2.73 8.54 -8.01
N PRO A 110 -3.28 9.46 -8.85
CA PRO A 110 -4.73 9.71 -8.90
C PRO A 110 -5.57 8.51 -9.38
N HIS A 111 -4.93 7.49 -9.96
CA HIS A 111 -5.59 6.24 -10.31
C HIS A 111 -5.68 5.26 -9.12
N LEU A 112 -4.74 5.33 -8.17
CA LEU A 112 -4.65 4.41 -7.02
C LEU A 112 -5.20 4.97 -5.71
N ALA A 113 -5.44 6.29 -5.63
CA ALA A 113 -5.95 6.96 -4.45
C ALA A 113 -7.12 7.88 -4.83
N ASN A 114 -8.29 7.59 -4.29
CA ASN A 114 -9.55 8.23 -4.65
C ASN A 114 -10.26 8.84 -3.42
N PRO A 115 -10.89 10.01 -3.55
CA PRO A 115 -11.71 10.58 -2.48
C PRO A 115 -12.84 9.65 -2.05
N LEU A 116 -13.03 9.53 -0.74
CA LEU A 116 -14.08 8.77 -0.09
C LEU A 116 -14.76 9.64 0.98
N THR A 117 -16.09 9.71 0.92
CA THR A 117 -16.89 10.36 1.96
C THR A 117 -17.03 9.43 3.16
N PHE A 118 -16.87 9.98 4.37
CA PHE A 118 -17.02 9.26 5.63
C PHE A 118 -18.17 9.84 6.44
N TYR A 119 -18.95 8.94 7.02
CA TYR A 119 -20.05 9.20 7.94
C TYR A 119 -19.64 8.77 9.35
N LEU A 120 -19.66 9.70 10.30
CA LEU A 120 -19.60 9.41 11.74
C LEU A 120 -21.02 9.43 12.30
N PRO A 121 -21.65 8.26 12.53
CA PRO A 121 -22.97 8.22 13.10
C PRO A 121 -22.97 8.67 14.57
N VAL A 122 -24.01 9.41 14.96
CA VAL A 122 -24.23 9.90 16.33
C VAL A 122 -25.48 9.26 16.91
N TYR A 123 -25.30 8.20 17.69
CA TYR A 123 -26.40 7.51 18.37
C TYR A 123 -26.75 8.14 19.72
N LYS A 124 -28.01 8.00 20.13
CA LYS A 124 -28.46 8.34 21.50
C LYS A 124 -27.66 7.55 22.53
N GLY A 125 -27.06 8.23 23.50
CA GLY A 125 -26.23 7.61 24.55
C GLY A 125 -24.79 7.29 24.12
N GLY A 126 -24.41 7.59 22.86
CA GLY A 126 -23.04 7.37 22.37
C GLY A 126 -22.00 8.35 22.97
N PRO A 127 -20.70 8.10 22.71
CA PRO A 127 -19.59 8.82 23.35
C PRO A 127 -19.44 10.28 22.91
N HIS A 128 -20.10 10.68 21.82
CA HIS A 128 -19.98 12.00 21.22
C HIS A 128 -21.36 12.58 20.85
N GLY A 129 -21.55 13.88 21.08
CA GLY A 129 -22.75 14.60 20.67
C GLY A 129 -22.63 15.23 19.28
N ALA A 130 -23.77 15.48 18.63
CA ALA A 130 -23.81 16.02 17.26
C ALA A 130 -23.11 17.37 17.11
N ALA A 131 -23.30 18.30 18.04
CA ALA A 131 -22.63 19.61 18.02
C ALA A 131 -21.10 19.48 18.08
N LYS A 132 -20.59 18.59 18.95
CA LYS A 132 -19.14 18.33 19.07
C LYS A 132 -18.56 17.75 17.79
N LEU A 133 -19.21 16.73 17.22
CA LEU A 133 -18.71 16.13 15.96
C LEU A 133 -18.84 17.08 14.79
N GLY A 134 -19.93 17.84 14.69
CA GLY A 134 -20.12 18.88 13.68
C GLY A 134 -19.00 19.93 13.71
N ALA A 135 -18.68 20.46 14.89
CA ALA A 135 -17.56 21.37 15.07
C ALA A 135 -16.21 20.71 14.72
N GLY A 136 -16.02 19.44 15.10
CA GLY A 136 -14.81 18.68 14.80
C GLY A 136 -14.57 18.48 13.31
N VAL A 137 -15.57 18.05 12.54
CA VAL A 137 -15.43 17.86 11.08
C VAL A 137 -15.30 19.19 10.34
N PHE A 138 -15.92 20.27 10.84
CA PHE A 138 -15.72 21.61 10.32
C PHE A 138 -14.28 22.09 10.54
N ALA A 139 -13.75 21.95 11.76
CA ALA A 139 -12.36 22.32 12.08
C ALA A 139 -11.35 21.49 11.27
N TYR A 140 -11.61 20.19 11.09
CA TYR A 140 -10.81 19.32 10.23
C TYR A 140 -10.78 19.81 8.78
N SER A 141 -11.95 20.21 8.27
CA SER A 141 -12.06 20.79 6.92
C SER A 141 -11.28 22.09 6.81
N ALA A 142 -11.32 22.95 7.84
CA ALA A 142 -10.59 24.21 7.87
C ALA A 142 -9.06 24.02 7.82
N LEU A 143 -8.51 23.00 8.48
CA LEU A 143 -7.08 22.66 8.40
C LEU A 143 -6.64 22.24 6.99
N SER A 144 -7.59 21.76 6.19
CA SER A 144 -7.38 21.46 4.78
C SER A 144 -7.59 22.67 3.86
N ALA A 145 -7.84 23.87 4.43
CA ALA A 145 -8.34 25.07 3.76
C ALA A 145 -9.62 24.80 2.96
N PHE A 146 -10.47 23.90 3.47
CA PHE A 146 -11.69 23.41 2.83
C PHE A 146 -11.48 22.79 1.44
N GLY A 147 -10.24 22.47 1.07
CA GLY A 147 -9.89 21.91 -0.23
C GLY A 147 -10.46 20.51 -0.48
N ASP A 148 -10.98 19.86 0.57
CA ASP A 148 -11.57 18.53 0.56
C ASP A 148 -13.10 18.56 0.81
N GLY A 149 -13.70 19.74 0.72
CA GLY A 149 -15.11 19.98 1.05
C GLY A 149 -15.31 20.50 2.47
N ILE A 150 -16.56 20.86 2.79
CA ILE A 150 -16.95 21.37 4.10
C ILE A 150 -17.61 20.25 4.88
N GLY A 151 -16.99 19.85 5.98
CA GLY A 151 -17.57 18.92 6.94
C GLY A 151 -18.84 19.51 7.56
N HIS A 152 -19.89 18.71 7.64
CA HIS A 152 -21.22 19.15 8.04
C HIS A 152 -21.99 18.02 8.73
N LEU A 153 -23.18 18.34 9.25
CA LEU A 153 -24.12 17.35 9.78
C LEU A 153 -25.17 17.00 8.72
N LEU A 154 -25.53 15.73 8.68
CA LEU A 154 -26.52 15.14 7.80
C LEU A 154 -27.65 14.52 8.62
N SER A 155 -28.87 14.52 8.10
CA SER A 155 -30.00 13.84 8.73
C SER A 155 -29.87 12.32 8.60
N PRO A 156 -30.37 11.53 9.57
CA PRO A 156 -30.39 10.07 9.49
C PRO A 156 -31.05 9.55 8.21
N ALA A 157 -32.16 10.16 7.78
CA ALA A 157 -32.88 9.76 6.57
C ALA A 157 -32.03 9.90 5.31
N LYS A 158 -31.27 11.00 5.18
CA LYS A 158 -30.39 11.20 4.02
C LYS A 158 -29.18 10.27 4.09
N ALA A 159 -28.61 10.05 5.27
CA ALA A 159 -27.51 9.11 5.46
C ALA A 159 -27.90 7.68 5.03
N ALA A 160 -29.10 7.24 5.40
CA ALA A 160 -29.62 5.91 5.05
C ALA A 160 -29.89 5.73 3.55
N GLN A 161 -30.12 6.81 2.79
CA GLN A 161 -30.21 6.72 1.32
C GLN A 161 -28.85 6.45 0.67
N ASP A 162 -27.78 6.96 1.27
CA ASP A 162 -26.42 6.84 0.75
C ASP A 162 -25.72 5.56 1.26
N VAL A 163 -26.14 5.06 2.42
CA VAL A 163 -25.72 3.77 3.01
C VAL A 163 -26.96 3.03 3.55
N PRO A 164 -27.61 2.18 2.72
CA PRO A 164 -28.85 1.47 3.10
C PRO A 164 -28.70 0.57 4.34
N GLU A 165 -27.50 0.04 4.57
CA GLU A 165 -27.20 -0.82 5.73
C GLU A 165 -26.86 -0.06 7.01
N LEU A 166 -26.96 1.28 6.99
CA LEU A 166 -26.83 2.07 8.19
C LEU A 166 -27.98 1.72 9.16
N ARG A 167 -27.62 1.36 10.39
CA ARG A 167 -28.55 1.22 11.51
C ARG A 167 -29.09 2.61 11.85
N THR A 168 -30.41 2.78 11.80
CA THR A 168 -31.05 4.10 11.98
C THR A 168 -31.74 4.24 13.33
N GLU A 169 -31.92 3.11 14.03
CA GLU A 169 -32.46 3.03 15.36
C GLU A 169 -31.61 3.90 16.31
N ASN A 170 -32.26 4.85 16.98
CA ASN A 170 -31.61 5.81 17.88
C ASN A 170 -30.53 6.72 17.24
N LEU A 171 -30.42 6.75 15.92
CA LEU A 171 -29.50 7.63 15.20
C LEU A 171 -30.02 9.06 15.21
N LYS A 172 -29.27 9.99 15.79
CA LYS A 172 -29.67 11.41 15.93
C LYS A 172 -29.20 12.27 14.77
N ALA A 173 -27.97 12.05 14.32
CA ALA A 173 -27.33 12.80 13.25
C ALA A 173 -26.14 12.00 12.70
N VAL A 174 -25.60 12.43 11.56
CA VAL A 174 -24.37 11.89 11.00
C VAL A 174 -23.44 13.05 10.68
N ALA A 175 -22.22 13.05 11.23
CA ALA A 175 -21.20 14.01 10.82
C ALA A 175 -20.47 13.51 9.58
N VAL A 176 -20.22 14.40 8.63
CA VAL A 176 -19.66 14.06 7.31
C VAL A 176 -18.29 14.71 7.17
N TYR A 177 -17.32 13.95 6.67
CA TYR A 177 -16.00 14.48 6.26
C TYR A 177 -15.46 13.70 5.06
N GLY A 178 -14.40 14.22 4.44
CA GLY A 178 -13.69 13.56 3.34
C GLY A 178 -12.28 13.12 3.73
N ASP A 179 -11.90 11.93 3.31
CA ASP A 179 -10.53 11.41 3.25
C ASP A 179 -10.39 10.56 1.99
N ASP A 180 -9.26 9.88 1.76
CA ASP A 180 -9.04 9.12 0.52
C ASP A 180 -8.89 7.63 0.83
N GLN A 181 -9.38 6.80 -0.09
CA GLN A 181 -9.16 5.37 -0.12
C GLN A 181 -8.07 5.06 -1.14
N MET A 182 -7.20 4.10 -0.83
CA MET A 182 -6.12 3.66 -1.69
C MET A 182 -6.16 2.17 -1.96
N ASN A 183 -5.54 1.74 -3.06
CA ASN A 183 -5.08 0.36 -3.20
C ASN A 183 -3.62 0.28 -2.70
N ASP A 184 -3.40 -0.31 -1.53
CA ASP A 184 -2.09 -0.30 -0.85
C ASP A 184 -1.05 -1.18 -1.55
N ALA A 185 -1.41 -2.39 -1.98
CA ALA A 185 -0.52 -3.27 -2.73
C ALA A 185 -0.10 -2.66 -4.08
N ARG A 186 -1.06 -2.14 -4.87
CA ARG A 186 -0.75 -1.47 -6.15
C ARG A 186 0.11 -0.23 -5.95
N MET A 187 -0.17 0.57 -4.91
CA MET A 187 0.63 1.76 -4.59
C MET A 187 2.06 1.40 -4.23
N ALA A 188 2.27 0.33 -3.47
CA ALA A 188 3.61 -0.18 -3.20
C ALA A 188 4.31 -0.60 -4.49
N LEU A 189 3.67 -1.41 -5.34
CA LEU A 189 4.27 -1.90 -6.58
C LEU A 189 4.62 -0.78 -7.57
N MET A 190 3.76 0.22 -7.71
CA MET A 190 4.08 1.38 -8.55
C MET A 190 5.22 2.21 -7.94
N THR A 191 5.39 2.21 -6.62
CA THR A 191 6.54 2.84 -5.98
C THR A 191 7.83 2.01 -6.19
N VAL A 192 7.75 0.67 -6.18
CA VAL A 192 8.88 -0.20 -6.57
C VAL A 192 9.28 0.09 -8.02
N ARG A 193 8.29 0.13 -8.92
CA ARG A 193 8.53 0.46 -10.32
C ARG A 193 9.17 1.83 -10.48
N ALA A 194 8.70 2.83 -9.73
CA ALA A 194 9.30 4.16 -9.75
C ALA A 194 10.76 4.16 -9.25
N ALA A 195 11.12 3.30 -8.28
CA ALA A 195 12.50 3.12 -7.83
C ALA A 195 13.37 2.49 -8.93
N VAL A 196 12.85 1.48 -9.63
CA VAL A 196 13.55 0.80 -10.73
C VAL A 196 13.73 1.73 -11.93
N ASP A 197 12.68 2.48 -12.31
CA ASP A 197 12.75 3.49 -13.38
C ASP A 197 13.75 4.62 -13.02
N ALA A 198 14.02 4.84 -11.72
CA ALA A 198 15.05 5.75 -11.22
C ALA A 198 16.46 5.11 -11.09
N GLY A 199 16.61 3.81 -11.39
CA GLY A 199 17.89 3.09 -11.40
C GLY A 199 18.16 2.16 -10.21
N ALA A 200 17.21 1.96 -9.30
CA ALA A 200 17.36 0.97 -8.24
C ALA A 200 17.34 -0.47 -8.78
N VAL A 201 18.17 -1.34 -8.23
CA VAL A 201 18.15 -2.78 -8.49
C VAL A 201 17.37 -3.46 -7.37
N VAL A 202 16.31 -4.20 -7.72
CA VAL A 202 15.37 -4.73 -6.73
C VAL A 202 15.19 -6.23 -6.88
N LEU A 203 15.10 -6.97 -5.77
CA LEU A 203 14.85 -8.41 -5.76
C LEU A 203 13.97 -8.83 -4.59
N ASN A 204 12.74 -9.25 -4.87
CA ASN A 204 11.85 -9.88 -3.88
C ASN A 204 12.21 -11.36 -3.70
N HIS A 205 11.70 -12.01 -2.64
CA HIS A 205 12.03 -13.39 -2.26
C HIS A 205 13.55 -13.64 -2.10
N ALA A 206 14.31 -12.61 -1.73
CA ALA A 206 15.74 -12.64 -1.45
C ALA A 206 15.96 -12.31 0.03
N GLU A 207 16.15 -13.34 0.83
CA GLU A 207 16.30 -13.22 2.28
C GLU A 207 17.72 -12.87 2.66
N VAL A 208 17.89 -11.84 3.49
CA VAL A 208 19.17 -11.58 4.15
C VAL A 208 19.37 -12.60 5.26
N THR A 209 20.41 -13.43 5.14
CA THR A 209 20.78 -14.48 6.09
C THR A 209 21.94 -14.07 7.00
N GLY A 210 22.68 -13.02 6.64
CA GLY A 210 23.76 -12.47 7.44
C GLY A 210 24.18 -11.07 7.00
N LEU A 211 24.87 -10.35 7.88
CA LEU A 211 25.46 -9.04 7.58
C LEU A 211 26.96 -9.18 7.28
N ARG A 212 27.46 -8.44 6.30
CA ARG A 212 28.89 -8.34 6.00
C ARG A 212 29.52 -7.21 6.81
N PHE A 213 30.74 -7.42 7.30
CA PHE A 213 31.46 -6.45 8.11
C PHE A 213 32.86 -6.16 7.61
N THR A 214 33.25 -4.89 7.62
CA THR A 214 34.63 -4.45 7.41
C THR A 214 35.03 -3.49 8.52
N LYS A 215 36.10 -3.80 9.27
CA LYS A 215 36.59 -2.99 10.40
C LYS A 215 35.49 -2.63 11.41
N GLY A 216 34.59 -3.58 11.69
CA GLY A 216 33.48 -3.42 12.61
C GLY A 216 32.28 -2.62 12.09
N ARG A 217 32.29 -2.18 10.81
CA ARG A 217 31.14 -1.53 10.17
C ARG A 217 30.41 -2.50 9.24
N VAL A 218 29.09 -2.39 9.16
CA VAL A 218 28.27 -3.14 8.21
C VAL A 218 28.54 -2.61 6.79
N THR A 219 28.93 -3.50 5.87
CA THR A 219 29.30 -3.17 4.48
C THR A 219 28.53 -3.97 3.43
N GLY A 220 27.41 -4.56 3.80
CA GLY A 220 26.64 -5.42 2.90
C GLY A 220 25.89 -6.52 3.64
N ALA A 221 25.42 -7.51 2.88
CA ALA A 221 24.70 -8.66 3.39
C ALA A 221 24.99 -9.93 2.58
N GLU A 222 24.84 -11.08 3.24
CA GLU A 222 24.67 -12.37 2.58
C GLU A 222 23.17 -12.64 2.40
N LEU A 223 22.80 -13.16 1.23
CA LEU A 223 21.44 -13.38 0.81
C LEU A 223 21.22 -14.80 0.32
N ARG A 224 19.98 -15.27 0.46
CA ARG A 224 19.47 -16.48 -0.16
C ARG A 224 18.25 -16.16 -1.00
N ASP A 225 18.32 -16.46 -2.29
CA ASP A 225 17.16 -16.43 -3.18
C ASP A 225 16.25 -17.62 -2.85
N ARG A 226 15.07 -17.34 -2.30
CA ARG A 226 14.12 -18.38 -1.88
C ARG A 226 13.42 -19.08 -3.04
N ILE A 227 13.50 -18.53 -4.26
CA ILE A 227 12.92 -19.16 -5.47
C ILE A 227 13.87 -20.21 -6.04
N SER A 228 15.14 -19.85 -6.23
CA SER A 228 16.15 -20.76 -6.81
C SER A 228 16.91 -21.59 -5.77
N GLY A 229 16.99 -21.10 -4.53
CA GLY A 229 17.83 -21.65 -3.46
C GLY A 229 19.27 -21.11 -3.46
N ASP A 230 19.66 -20.32 -4.47
CA ASP A 230 21.01 -19.80 -4.62
C ASP A 230 21.40 -18.81 -3.52
N GLU A 231 22.64 -18.91 -3.06
CA GLU A 231 23.25 -17.96 -2.12
C GLU A 231 24.19 -17.00 -2.85
N PHE A 232 24.17 -15.74 -2.44
CA PHE A 232 25.01 -14.69 -3.00
C PHE A 232 25.12 -13.55 -1.98
N GLY A 233 25.94 -12.54 -2.23
CA GLY A 233 25.92 -11.38 -1.35
C GLY A 233 26.14 -10.07 -2.07
N VAL A 234 25.78 -9.01 -1.37
CA VAL A 234 25.68 -7.65 -1.89
C VAL A 234 26.57 -6.76 -1.06
N ASP A 235 27.46 -6.03 -1.73
CA ASP A 235 28.33 -5.04 -1.09
C ASP A 235 27.69 -3.65 -1.15
N ALA A 236 27.69 -2.95 -0.02
CA ALA A 236 27.15 -1.60 0.07
C ALA A 236 27.94 -0.71 1.04
N ARG A 237 28.00 0.59 0.74
CA ARG A 237 28.63 1.59 1.63
C ARG A 237 27.82 1.82 2.91
N LEU A 238 26.50 1.68 2.81
CA LEU A 238 25.57 1.78 3.92
C LEU A 238 24.41 0.80 3.78
N VAL A 239 23.90 0.33 4.92
CA VAL A 239 22.74 -0.55 5.00
C VAL A 239 21.62 0.13 5.79
N LEU A 240 20.42 0.11 5.22
CA LEU A 240 19.18 0.51 5.88
C LEU A 240 18.30 -0.72 6.14
N ASN A 241 18.08 -1.00 7.41
CA ASN A 241 17.07 -1.92 7.91
C ASN A 241 15.69 -1.26 7.92
N ALA A 242 14.85 -1.64 6.95
CA ALA A 242 13.46 -1.23 6.81
C ALA A 242 12.50 -2.44 6.91
N THR A 243 12.87 -3.46 7.69
CA THR A 243 12.17 -4.75 7.76
C THR A 243 10.89 -4.76 8.61
N GLY A 244 10.37 -3.58 8.97
CA GLY A 244 9.07 -3.44 9.64
C GLY A 244 9.00 -4.27 10.93
N PRO A 245 8.05 -5.22 11.07
CA PRO A 245 7.96 -6.07 12.26
C PRO A 245 9.24 -6.86 12.60
N TRP A 246 10.11 -7.10 11.62
CA TRP A 246 11.38 -7.82 11.80
C TRP A 246 12.57 -6.89 12.10
N VAL A 247 12.36 -5.59 12.35
CA VAL A 247 13.46 -4.63 12.56
C VAL A 247 14.44 -5.09 13.64
N ASP A 248 13.94 -5.67 14.73
CA ASP A 248 14.78 -6.16 15.83
C ASP A 248 15.50 -7.49 15.50
N HIS A 249 15.00 -8.28 14.55
CA HIS A 249 15.73 -9.45 14.05
C HIS A 249 17.03 -9.01 13.37
N LEU A 250 16.94 -8.06 12.44
CA LEU A 250 18.11 -7.58 11.71
C LEU A 250 19.05 -6.77 12.61
N ARG A 251 18.53 -6.00 13.57
CA ARG A 251 19.36 -5.32 14.59
C ARG A 251 20.15 -6.31 15.44
N ARG A 252 19.62 -7.50 15.72
CA ARG A 252 20.34 -8.55 16.46
C ARG A 252 21.38 -9.28 15.61
N MET A 253 21.25 -9.28 14.29
CA MET A 253 22.33 -9.70 13.39
C MET A 253 23.53 -8.74 13.45
N GLU A 254 23.29 -7.45 13.71
CA GLU A 254 24.35 -6.46 13.90
C GLU A 254 24.95 -6.49 15.32
N ASP A 255 24.10 -6.53 16.35
CA ASP A 255 24.49 -6.62 17.76
C ASP A 255 23.57 -7.62 18.48
N PRO A 256 24.06 -8.83 18.82
CA PRO A 256 23.26 -9.84 19.53
C PRO A 256 22.64 -9.35 20.85
N ASN A 257 23.20 -8.29 21.45
CA ASN A 257 22.71 -7.69 22.69
C ASN A 257 21.75 -6.51 22.48
N ALA A 258 21.31 -6.25 21.24
CA ALA A 258 20.39 -5.16 20.95
C ALA A 258 19.06 -5.33 21.71
N ALA A 259 18.76 -4.37 22.59
CA ALA A 259 17.47 -4.31 23.28
C ALA A 259 16.32 -4.06 22.28
N PRO A 260 15.10 -4.57 22.55
CA PRO A 260 13.93 -4.33 21.69
C PRO A 260 13.71 -2.83 21.44
N SER A 261 13.52 -2.45 20.18
CA SER A 261 13.25 -1.06 19.78
C SER A 261 11.78 -0.76 19.51
N ILE A 262 10.98 -1.80 19.34
CA ILE A 262 9.60 -1.70 18.90
C ILE A 262 8.66 -2.53 19.77
N ARG A 263 7.38 -2.20 19.64
CA ARG A 263 6.25 -3.02 20.07
C ARG A 263 5.36 -3.30 18.88
N LEU A 264 4.72 -4.46 18.88
CA LEU A 264 3.85 -4.89 17.80
C LEU A 264 2.39 -4.82 18.24
N SER A 265 1.54 -4.29 17.36
CA SER A 265 0.09 -4.32 17.52
C SER A 265 -0.56 -5.00 16.32
N LYS A 266 -1.30 -6.07 16.55
CA LYS A 266 -2.09 -6.78 15.55
C LYS A 266 -3.33 -5.96 15.20
N GLY A 267 -3.52 -5.73 13.91
CA GLY A 267 -4.75 -5.22 13.34
C GLY A 267 -5.33 -6.22 12.36
N VAL A 268 -6.60 -6.55 12.53
CA VAL A 268 -7.35 -7.48 11.68
C VAL A 268 -8.46 -6.77 10.93
N HIS A 269 -8.72 -7.24 9.71
CA HIS A 269 -9.86 -6.85 8.90
C HIS A 269 -10.61 -8.05 8.34
N LEU A 270 -11.90 -7.87 8.10
CA LEU A 270 -12.75 -8.80 7.36
C LEU A 270 -13.19 -8.17 6.06
N VAL A 271 -13.23 -8.96 4.99
CA VAL A 271 -13.76 -8.58 3.68
C VAL A 271 -15.03 -9.37 3.44
N LEU A 272 -16.13 -8.66 3.20
CA LEU A 272 -17.46 -9.24 3.01
C LEU A 272 -18.01 -8.89 1.62
N LYS A 273 -18.75 -9.82 1.03
CA LYS A 273 -19.64 -9.50 -0.11
C LYS A 273 -20.62 -8.42 0.33
N ARG A 274 -20.72 -7.39 -0.50
CA ARG A 274 -21.60 -6.26 -0.23
C ARG A 274 -23.01 -6.53 -0.78
N THR A 275 -24.04 -6.31 0.03
CA THR A 275 -25.45 -6.61 -0.33
C THR A 275 -26.21 -5.43 -0.93
N SER A 276 -25.68 -4.21 -0.81
CA SER A 276 -26.30 -2.99 -1.31
C SER A 276 -25.25 -1.93 -1.72
N PRO A 277 -25.59 -0.93 -2.56
CA PRO A 277 -24.63 0.10 -2.94
C PRO A 277 -24.34 1.05 -1.77
N TRP A 278 -23.06 1.35 -1.56
CA TRP A 278 -22.60 2.30 -0.55
C TRP A 278 -21.93 3.49 -1.23
N LYS A 279 -22.35 4.71 -0.88
CA LYS A 279 -21.73 5.96 -1.37
C LYS A 279 -20.78 6.61 -0.36
N ALA A 280 -20.78 6.14 0.88
CA ALA A 280 -19.93 6.62 1.95
C ALA A 280 -19.44 5.46 2.82
N ALA A 281 -18.27 5.63 3.43
CA ALA A 281 -17.78 4.79 4.51
C ALA A 281 -18.43 5.15 5.85
N LEU A 282 -18.49 4.19 6.77
CA LEU A 282 -18.86 4.43 8.16
C LEU A 282 -17.60 4.44 9.02
N ALA A 283 -17.45 5.48 9.85
CA ALA A 283 -16.42 5.63 10.87
C ALA A 283 -17.12 5.72 12.24
N THR A 284 -17.38 4.57 12.85
CA THR A 284 -18.27 4.44 14.02
C THR A 284 -17.48 4.58 15.31
N PRO A 285 -17.75 5.60 16.15
CA PRO A 285 -17.15 5.70 17.47
C PRO A 285 -17.66 4.58 18.38
N ILE A 286 -16.76 3.70 18.83
CA ILE A 286 -17.07 2.62 19.78
C ILE A 286 -16.96 3.13 21.22
N ASP A 287 -15.98 3.99 21.47
CA ASP A 287 -15.78 4.67 22.74
C ASP A 287 -15.29 6.11 22.49
N LYS A 288 -14.75 6.77 23.54
CA LYS A 288 -14.26 8.15 23.43
C LYS A 288 -13.12 8.32 22.41
N TYR A 289 -12.36 7.27 22.13
CA TYR A 289 -11.14 7.33 21.32
C TYR A 289 -11.13 6.32 20.17
N ARG A 290 -11.72 5.14 20.34
CA ARG A 290 -11.68 4.07 19.35
C ARG A 290 -12.80 4.23 18.33
N ILE A 291 -12.44 3.99 17.07
CA ILE A 291 -13.34 4.03 15.92
C ILE A 291 -13.17 2.72 15.17
N THR A 292 -14.28 2.12 14.79
CA THR A 292 -14.31 1.01 13.83
C THR A 292 -14.81 1.51 12.48
N PHE A 293 -14.39 0.86 11.40
CA PHE A 293 -14.71 1.23 10.04
C PHE A 293 -15.50 0.15 9.32
N ALA A 294 -16.45 0.58 8.50
CA ALA A 294 -17.03 -0.20 7.42
C ALA A 294 -16.84 0.57 6.11
N LEU A 295 -15.99 0.04 5.23
CA LEU A 295 -15.48 0.75 4.05
C LEU A 295 -15.93 0.02 2.78
N PRO A 296 -16.64 0.66 1.83
CA PRO A 296 -16.80 0.08 0.51
C PRO A 296 -15.43 0.02 -0.18
N TRP A 297 -15.00 -1.14 -0.65
CA TRP A 297 -13.69 -1.34 -1.26
C TRP A 297 -13.74 -2.57 -2.16
N GLU A 298 -13.20 -2.55 -3.38
CA GLU A 298 -13.34 -3.73 -4.28
C GLU A 298 -14.58 -3.69 -5.18
N ASP A 299 -15.68 -3.11 -4.65
CA ASP A 299 -17.09 -3.59 -4.74
C ASP A 299 -17.58 -4.43 -3.55
N MET A 300 -16.66 -4.79 -2.66
CA MET A 300 -16.85 -5.48 -1.38
C MET A 300 -17.05 -4.48 -0.23
N LEU A 301 -17.15 -5.01 0.99
CA LEU A 301 -17.16 -4.27 2.24
C LEU A 301 -15.98 -4.71 3.13
N LEU A 302 -15.10 -3.78 3.47
CA LEU A 302 -13.97 -3.99 4.37
C LEU A 302 -14.34 -3.49 5.78
N LEU A 303 -14.36 -4.40 6.75
CA LEU A 303 -14.62 -4.13 8.16
C LEU A 303 -13.31 -4.18 8.96
N GLY A 304 -13.16 -3.28 9.93
CA GLY A 304 -12.01 -3.30 10.84
C GLY A 304 -11.70 -1.95 11.48
N THR A 305 -10.71 -1.85 12.35
CA THR A 305 -9.68 -2.85 12.66
C THR A 305 -9.60 -3.07 14.16
N THR A 306 -9.11 -4.24 14.55
CA THR A 306 -8.65 -4.50 15.92
C THR A 306 -7.33 -3.76 16.23
N ASP A 307 -6.99 -3.68 17.51
CA ASP A 307 -5.76 -3.11 18.05
C ASP A 307 -5.37 -3.93 19.30
N GLU A 308 -4.74 -5.09 19.09
CA GLU A 308 -4.28 -5.99 20.15
C GLU A 308 -2.76 -6.04 20.19
N GLU A 309 -2.16 -6.09 21.38
CA GLU A 309 -0.72 -6.34 21.51
C GLU A 309 -0.35 -7.72 20.93
N PHE A 310 0.79 -7.79 20.27
CA PHE A 310 1.30 -9.01 19.66
C PHE A 310 2.70 -9.32 20.17
N GLU A 311 2.89 -10.55 20.63
CA GLU A 311 4.17 -11.13 21.02
C GLU A 311 4.42 -12.39 20.20
N GLY A 312 5.68 -12.71 19.91
CA GLY A 312 6.07 -13.88 19.12
C GLY A 312 6.69 -13.52 17.77
N ASP A 313 6.81 -14.53 16.90
CA ASP A 313 7.34 -14.34 15.55
C ASP A 313 6.32 -13.58 14.69
N PRO A 314 6.68 -12.41 14.10
CA PRO A 314 5.80 -11.71 13.18
C PRO A 314 5.30 -12.55 11.99
N ALA A 315 6.00 -13.62 11.61
CA ALA A 315 5.58 -14.54 10.55
C ALA A 315 4.33 -15.37 10.91
N GLU A 316 4.04 -15.55 12.21
CA GLU A 316 2.91 -16.33 12.70
C GLU A 316 1.62 -15.51 12.85
N VAL A 317 1.64 -14.22 12.50
CA VAL A 317 0.46 -13.36 12.63
C VAL A 317 -0.68 -13.88 11.75
N ALA A 318 -1.81 -14.19 12.39
CA ALA A 318 -3.00 -14.71 11.72
C ALA A 318 -4.28 -14.14 12.36
N VAL A 319 -5.36 -14.23 11.60
CA VAL A 319 -6.71 -13.93 12.08
C VAL A 319 -7.21 -15.11 12.90
N ASN A 320 -7.82 -14.84 14.05
CA ASN A 320 -8.48 -15.87 14.86
C ASN A 320 -9.98 -15.56 15.05
N GLU A 321 -10.72 -16.51 15.62
CA GLU A 321 -12.17 -16.40 15.80
C GLU A 321 -12.58 -15.24 16.73
N LYS A 322 -11.75 -14.91 17.72
CA LYS A 322 -11.98 -13.76 18.60
C LYS A 322 -11.90 -12.44 17.83
N ASP A 323 -10.94 -12.33 16.90
CA ASP A 323 -10.83 -11.17 16.01
C ASP A 323 -12.08 -11.01 15.13
N ILE A 324 -12.55 -12.13 14.56
CA ILE A 324 -13.75 -12.14 13.70
C ILE A 324 -14.97 -11.69 14.50
N ALA A 325 -15.22 -12.28 15.66
CA ALA A 325 -16.33 -11.92 16.53
C ALA A 325 -16.28 -10.44 16.93
N GLN A 326 -15.12 -9.95 17.38
CA GLN A 326 -14.95 -8.55 17.76
C GLN A 326 -15.27 -7.59 16.61
N ILE A 327 -14.79 -7.85 15.39
CA ILE A 327 -15.03 -6.96 14.25
C ILE A 327 -16.53 -6.93 13.88
N LEU A 328 -17.21 -8.08 13.89
CA LEU A 328 -18.64 -8.14 13.60
C LEU A 328 -19.46 -7.43 14.69
N ASP A 329 -19.13 -7.63 15.96
CA ASP A 329 -19.80 -6.99 17.09
C ASP A 329 -19.60 -5.45 17.05
N GLU A 330 -18.38 -4.99 16.78
CA GLU A 330 -18.09 -3.57 16.62
C GLU A 330 -18.81 -2.97 15.39
N ALA A 331 -18.84 -3.67 14.27
CA ALA A 331 -19.56 -3.22 13.08
C ALA A 331 -21.08 -3.15 13.32
N ALA A 332 -21.64 -4.04 14.13
CA ALA A 332 -23.07 -4.08 14.45
C ALA A 332 -23.58 -2.81 15.14
N PHE A 333 -22.71 -1.99 15.75
CA PHE A 333 -23.11 -0.68 16.28
C PHE A 333 -23.72 0.25 15.23
N SER A 334 -23.31 0.13 13.97
CA SER A 334 -23.81 1.00 12.90
C SER A 334 -24.22 0.30 11.61
N VAL A 335 -23.90 -0.98 11.46
CA VAL A 335 -24.28 -1.79 10.30
C VAL A 335 -25.40 -2.75 10.69
N ARG A 336 -26.37 -2.94 9.80
CA ARG A 336 -27.48 -3.88 9.97
C ARG A 336 -27.02 -5.32 9.85
N ASP A 337 -27.63 -6.21 10.64
CA ASP A 337 -27.24 -7.61 10.78
C ASP A 337 -27.22 -8.39 9.44
N GLN A 338 -28.09 -8.03 8.50
CA GLN A 338 -28.17 -8.67 7.18
C GLN A 338 -26.87 -8.59 6.36
N GLN A 339 -26.07 -7.52 6.54
CA GLN A 339 -24.78 -7.32 5.90
C GLN A 339 -23.61 -7.92 6.71
N LEU A 340 -23.84 -8.33 7.97
CA LEU A 340 -22.82 -8.86 8.87
C LEU A 340 -22.84 -10.39 9.00
N ARG A 341 -23.62 -11.07 8.16
CA ARG A 341 -23.69 -12.54 8.16
C ARG A 341 -22.33 -13.14 7.82
N ARG A 342 -21.96 -14.21 8.53
CA ARG A 342 -20.66 -14.88 8.37
C ARG A 342 -20.45 -15.44 6.97
N GLU A 343 -21.53 -15.92 6.35
CA GLU A 343 -21.51 -16.44 4.97
C GLU A 343 -21.12 -15.39 3.92
N LEU A 344 -21.15 -14.09 4.27
CA LEU A 344 -20.69 -13.02 3.37
C LEU A 344 -19.18 -12.82 3.43
N ILE A 345 -18.48 -13.32 4.45
CA ILE A 345 -17.03 -13.17 4.59
C ILE A 345 -16.33 -13.96 3.48
N THR A 346 -15.58 -13.27 2.63
CA THR A 346 -14.78 -13.88 1.56
C THR A 346 -13.32 -13.99 1.91
N TYR A 347 -12.84 -13.09 2.78
CA TYR A 347 -11.44 -13.05 3.17
C TYR A 347 -11.26 -12.37 4.52
N SER A 348 -10.17 -12.69 5.19
CA SER A 348 -9.71 -11.98 6.38
C SER A 348 -8.19 -11.86 6.33
N PHE A 349 -7.66 -10.78 6.89
CA PHE A 349 -6.21 -10.59 6.95
C PHE A 349 -5.81 -9.87 8.23
N ALA A 350 -4.59 -10.15 8.67
CA ALA A 350 -3.94 -9.51 9.80
C ALA A 350 -2.66 -8.81 9.36
N GLY A 351 -2.32 -7.72 10.05
CA GLY A 351 -1.07 -7.00 9.88
C GLY A 351 -0.55 -6.49 11.21
N LEU A 352 0.77 -6.29 11.30
CA LEU A 352 1.43 -5.82 12.51
C LEU A 352 1.84 -4.36 12.36
N ARG A 353 1.30 -3.50 13.23
CA ARG A 353 1.74 -2.13 13.41
C ARG A 353 3.05 -2.13 14.19
N VAL A 354 4.05 -1.47 13.64
CA VAL A 354 5.36 -1.32 14.26
C VAL A 354 5.37 -0.02 15.05
N LEU A 355 5.32 -0.09 16.37
CA LEU A 355 5.23 1.06 17.25
C LEU A 355 6.58 1.33 17.91
N PRO A 356 7.24 2.48 17.62
CA PRO A 356 8.52 2.80 18.24
C PRO A 356 8.46 3.00 19.76
N GLY A 357 9.60 2.70 20.39
CA GLY A 357 9.78 2.74 21.84
C GLY A 357 9.69 1.32 22.40
N GLY A 358 10.69 0.96 23.22
CA GLY A 358 10.83 -0.35 23.86
C GLY A 358 9.68 -0.72 24.80
N PRO A 359 9.90 -1.60 25.80
CA PRO A 359 8.81 -2.20 26.60
C PRO A 359 7.80 -1.19 27.17
N GLY A 360 6.50 -1.51 27.11
CA GLY A 360 5.40 -0.70 27.67
C GLY A 360 4.07 -0.78 26.90
N ASP A 361 3.02 -0.09 27.36
CA ASP A 361 1.66 -0.11 26.79
C ASP A 361 1.56 0.48 25.36
N THR A 362 1.09 -0.33 24.39
CA THR A 362 0.94 0.03 22.96
C THR A 362 0.01 1.21 22.74
N ALA A 363 -1.01 1.42 23.58
CA ALA A 363 -1.95 2.53 23.46
C ALA A 363 -1.29 3.91 23.64
N LYS A 364 -0.16 3.96 24.34
CA LYS A 364 0.62 5.17 24.63
C LYS A 364 1.87 5.32 23.76
N ALA A 365 2.14 4.37 22.86
CA ALA A 365 3.32 4.39 22.02
C ALA A 365 3.31 5.58 21.04
N LYS A 366 4.49 6.15 20.78
CA LYS A 366 4.64 7.14 19.70
C LYS A 366 4.40 6.45 18.37
N ARG A 367 3.59 7.08 17.50
CA ARG A 367 3.34 6.60 16.12
C ARG A 367 4.20 7.33 15.08
N GLU A 368 5.11 8.19 15.53
CA GLU A 368 6.06 8.91 14.69
C GLU A 368 7.14 7.96 14.17
N THR A 369 7.70 8.27 13.01
CA THR A 369 8.82 7.51 12.45
C THR A 369 10.09 7.81 13.25
N VAL A 370 10.84 6.77 13.61
CA VAL A 370 12.14 6.87 14.27
C VAL A 370 13.19 6.21 13.39
N VAL A 371 14.32 6.90 13.23
CA VAL A 371 15.53 6.35 12.57
C VAL A 371 16.64 6.28 13.61
N THR A 372 17.20 5.09 13.82
CA THR A 372 18.31 4.82 14.75
C THR A 372 19.53 4.29 14.01
N GLU A 373 20.71 4.44 14.62
CA GLU A 373 21.97 3.90 14.12
C GLU A 373 22.49 2.85 15.10
N GLY A 374 22.87 1.68 14.59
CA GLY A 374 23.47 0.60 15.36
C GLY A 374 25.00 0.71 15.48
N LYS A 375 25.62 -0.22 16.21
CA LYS A 375 27.07 -0.18 16.51
C LYS A 375 27.96 -0.32 15.28
N GLY A 376 27.50 -1.06 14.27
CA GLY A 376 28.17 -1.22 12.98
C GLY A 376 27.79 -0.15 11.96
N GLY A 377 27.02 0.86 12.36
CA GLY A 377 26.58 1.96 11.49
C GLY A 377 25.39 1.62 10.59
N MET A 378 24.73 0.48 10.77
CA MET A 378 23.48 0.18 10.07
C MET A 378 22.37 1.11 10.59
N LEU A 379 21.60 1.71 9.69
CA LEU A 379 20.43 2.47 10.07
C LEU A 379 19.21 1.56 10.19
N SER A 380 18.32 1.82 11.15
CA SER A 380 17.04 1.13 11.29
C SER A 380 15.89 2.11 11.33
N VAL A 381 14.83 1.85 10.56
CA VAL A 381 13.61 2.68 10.53
C VAL A 381 12.41 1.91 11.10
N ALA A 382 11.68 2.53 12.01
CA ALA A 382 10.47 1.98 12.62
C ALA A 382 9.38 3.05 12.74
N GLY A 383 8.11 2.61 12.83
CA GLY A 383 6.96 3.50 12.94
C GLY A 383 6.38 3.92 11.60
N GLY A 384 5.79 5.12 11.57
CA GLY A 384 5.23 5.69 10.36
C GLY A 384 3.83 5.18 10.03
N LYS A 385 3.34 5.61 8.85
CA LYS A 385 2.02 5.27 8.32
C LYS A 385 2.00 5.41 6.80
N TRP A 386 1.03 4.77 6.16
CA TRP A 386 0.79 4.89 4.73
C TRP A 386 0.57 6.33 4.27
N THR A 387 -0.25 7.14 4.97
CA THR A 387 -0.53 8.52 4.55
C THR A 387 0.73 9.35 4.28
N THR A 388 1.79 9.16 5.06
CA THR A 388 3.00 10.00 5.01
C THR A 388 4.21 9.25 4.43
N PHE A 389 4.01 8.17 3.67
CA PHE A 389 5.12 7.31 3.24
C PHE A 389 6.21 8.04 2.45
N ARG A 390 5.83 9.02 1.61
CA ARG A 390 6.77 9.83 0.83
C ARG A 390 7.56 10.77 1.74
N HIS A 391 6.85 11.49 2.63
CA HIS A 391 7.50 12.30 3.65
C HIS A 391 8.52 11.48 4.45
N ILE A 392 8.15 10.27 4.89
CA ILE A 392 9.04 9.38 5.64
C ILE A 392 10.28 9.01 4.83
N GLY A 393 10.13 8.61 3.56
CA GLY A 393 11.27 8.31 2.69
C GLY A 393 12.23 9.50 2.58
N ARG A 394 11.70 10.72 2.48
CA ARG A 394 12.49 11.96 2.49
C ARG A 394 13.16 12.24 3.83
N THR A 395 12.49 11.98 4.95
CA THR A 395 13.09 12.12 6.29
C THR A 395 14.25 11.14 6.48
N VAL A 396 14.12 9.91 5.98
CA VAL A 396 15.23 8.94 6.01
C VAL A 396 16.39 9.44 5.15
N MET A 397 16.13 9.95 3.95
CA MET A 397 17.17 10.57 3.10
C MET A 397 17.87 11.75 3.78
N GLN A 398 17.14 12.66 4.44
CA GLN A 398 17.74 13.75 5.21
C GLN A 398 18.65 13.24 6.32
N LYS A 399 18.26 12.15 6.99
CA LYS A 399 19.11 11.51 8.01
C LYS A 399 20.38 10.94 7.38
N LEU A 400 20.26 10.24 6.24
CA LEU A 400 21.37 9.68 5.49
C LEU A 400 22.39 10.76 5.07
N GLU A 401 21.90 11.89 4.55
CA GLU A 401 22.69 13.05 4.15
C GLU A 401 23.49 13.67 5.32
N SER A 402 22.89 13.67 6.51
CA SER A 402 23.47 14.26 7.72
C SER A 402 24.46 13.34 8.46
N LEU A 403 24.71 12.12 7.97
CA LEU A 403 25.59 11.18 8.67
C LEU A 403 27.04 11.70 8.69
N PRO A 404 27.72 11.62 9.85
CA PRO A 404 29.10 12.05 9.96
C PRO A 404 30.02 11.20 9.06
N GLY A 405 30.99 11.85 8.43
CA GLY A 405 31.94 11.20 7.52
C GLY A 405 31.40 10.93 6.11
N HIS A 406 30.20 11.43 5.79
CA HIS A 406 29.58 11.38 4.45
C HIS A 406 29.74 10.02 3.77
N PRO A 407 29.20 8.93 4.36
CA PRO A 407 29.42 7.58 3.87
C PRO A 407 28.93 7.36 2.43
N LEU A 408 28.01 8.20 1.95
CA LEU A 408 27.49 8.18 0.58
C LEU A 408 28.36 8.96 -0.42
N GLY A 409 29.35 9.73 0.04
CA GLY A 409 30.12 10.68 -0.78
C GLY A 409 29.39 12.00 -1.01
N ASP A 410 29.94 12.87 -1.87
CA ASP A 410 29.39 14.20 -2.17
C ASP A 410 28.67 14.25 -3.53
N ASP A 411 28.76 13.19 -4.34
CA ASP A 411 28.26 13.13 -5.71
C ASP A 411 26.79 12.65 -5.79
N PHE A 412 25.88 13.30 -5.07
CA PHE A 412 24.45 13.03 -5.20
C PHE A 412 23.61 14.29 -4.99
N GLU A 413 22.42 14.30 -5.59
CA GLU A 413 21.51 15.44 -5.53
C GLU A 413 20.77 15.43 -4.18
N PRO A 414 20.89 16.48 -3.34
CA PRO A 414 20.23 16.51 -2.03
C PRO A 414 18.71 16.35 -2.14
N ILE A 415 18.10 15.61 -1.22
CA ILE A 415 16.65 15.39 -1.21
C ILE A 415 15.84 16.69 -1.17
N SER A 416 16.43 17.77 -0.66
CA SER A 416 15.81 19.10 -0.60
C SER A 416 15.58 19.74 -1.97
N SER A 417 16.38 19.42 -2.99
CA SER A 417 16.21 19.91 -4.36
C SER A 417 15.27 19.04 -5.20
N LEU A 418 15.08 17.77 -4.83
CA LEU A 418 14.13 16.89 -5.52
C LEU A 418 12.68 17.35 -5.37
N PRO A 419 11.87 17.35 -6.45
CA PRO A 419 10.47 17.75 -6.39
C PRO A 419 9.67 16.95 -5.36
N LYS A 420 8.87 17.65 -4.55
CA LYS A 420 8.08 17.03 -3.45
C LYS A 420 6.93 16.14 -3.94
N LYS A 421 6.54 16.24 -5.20
CA LYS A 421 5.31 15.64 -5.76
C LYS A 421 5.57 15.05 -7.13
N LEU A 422 6.42 14.03 -7.17
CA LEU A 422 6.67 13.26 -8.38
C LEU A 422 5.56 12.24 -8.60
N PRO A 423 5.08 12.09 -9.85
CA PRO A 423 4.09 11.08 -10.19
C PRO A 423 4.68 9.68 -10.09
N LEU A 424 3.85 8.72 -9.70
CA LEU A 424 4.16 7.30 -9.87
C LEU A 424 3.84 6.86 -11.32
N PRO A 425 4.49 5.79 -11.81
CA PRO A 425 4.12 5.12 -13.04
C PRO A 425 2.62 4.86 -13.15
N GLY A 426 2.08 4.94 -14.36
CA GLY A 426 0.65 4.80 -14.60
C GLY A 426 -0.18 6.06 -14.37
N ILE A 427 0.42 7.21 -14.05
CA ILE A 427 -0.35 8.45 -13.82
C ILE A 427 -1.29 8.78 -15.00
N ALA A 428 -2.58 8.73 -14.73
CA ALA A 428 -3.63 9.11 -15.66
C ALA A 428 -4.93 9.39 -14.92
N ASN A 429 -5.87 10.05 -15.60
CA ASN A 429 -7.25 10.08 -15.14
C ASN A 429 -7.90 8.71 -15.42
N PRO A 430 -8.28 7.92 -14.40
CA PRO A 430 -8.79 6.57 -14.61
C PRO A 430 -10.10 6.53 -15.41
N ARG A 431 -10.93 7.59 -15.35
CA ARG A 431 -12.16 7.65 -16.17
C ARG A 431 -11.86 7.78 -17.65
N ALA A 432 -10.86 8.60 -17.99
CA ALA A 432 -10.44 8.80 -19.37
C ALA A 432 -9.80 7.52 -19.94
N VAL A 433 -8.97 6.84 -19.13
CA VAL A 433 -8.37 5.55 -19.53
C VAL A 433 -9.46 4.50 -19.72
N ALA A 434 -10.37 4.30 -18.76
CA ALA A 434 -11.44 3.32 -18.88
C ALA A 434 -12.31 3.57 -20.12
N HIS A 435 -12.65 4.84 -20.40
CA HIS A 435 -13.38 5.19 -21.60
C HIS A 435 -12.63 4.80 -22.88
N ARG A 436 -11.32 5.09 -22.95
CA ARG A 436 -10.50 4.68 -24.09
C ARG A 436 -10.40 3.18 -24.24
N LEU A 437 -10.22 2.42 -23.16
CA LEU A 437 -10.19 0.96 -23.22
C LEU A 437 -11.49 0.35 -23.77
N VAL A 438 -12.63 1.01 -23.55
CA VAL A 438 -13.93 0.59 -24.10
C VAL A 438 -14.10 1.00 -25.58
N VAL A 439 -13.60 2.17 -25.97
CA VAL A 439 -13.88 2.80 -27.28
C VAL A 439 -12.78 2.55 -28.31
N ASP A 440 -11.52 2.58 -27.93
CA ASP A 440 -10.34 2.58 -28.82
C ASP A 440 -9.92 1.16 -29.24
N GLY A 441 -10.78 0.14 -29.10
CA GLY A 441 -10.52 -1.22 -29.55
C GLY A 441 -10.14 -1.24 -31.04
N PRO A 442 -8.89 -1.54 -31.41
CA PRO A 442 -8.45 -1.54 -32.79
C PRO A 442 -8.89 -2.86 -33.44
N ALA A 443 -9.46 -2.80 -34.65
CA ALA A 443 -9.74 -3.99 -35.47
C ALA A 443 -10.91 -4.89 -34.96
N PRO A 444 -11.43 -5.82 -35.79
CA PRO A 444 -12.55 -6.68 -35.39
C PRO A 444 -12.10 -7.67 -34.30
N GLY A 445 -12.37 -7.30 -33.05
CA GLY A 445 -12.19 -8.11 -31.85
C GLY A 445 -13.24 -7.77 -30.78
N PRO A 446 -13.38 -8.57 -29.72
CA PRO A 446 -14.33 -8.30 -28.65
C PRO A 446 -13.94 -7.00 -27.92
N ARG A 447 -14.90 -6.10 -27.72
CA ARG A 447 -14.67 -4.89 -26.91
C ARG A 447 -14.48 -5.28 -25.45
N MET A 448 -13.53 -4.63 -24.77
CA MET A 448 -13.30 -4.84 -23.35
C MET A 448 -14.56 -4.50 -22.55
N ALA A 449 -14.93 -5.38 -21.61
CA ALA A 449 -16.08 -5.15 -20.75
C ALA A 449 -15.90 -3.86 -19.91
N PRO A 450 -16.93 -3.02 -19.71
CA PRO A 450 -16.79 -1.74 -19.01
C PRO A 450 -16.24 -1.83 -17.57
N ASP A 451 -16.58 -2.89 -16.84
CA ASP A 451 -16.09 -3.17 -15.49
C ASP A 451 -14.62 -3.59 -15.49
N THR A 452 -14.19 -4.45 -16.43
CA THR A 452 -12.77 -4.76 -16.66
C THR A 452 -11.98 -3.51 -17.01
N ALA A 453 -12.46 -2.69 -17.94
CA ALA A 453 -11.81 -1.44 -18.33
C ALA A 453 -11.67 -0.47 -17.14
N LYS A 454 -12.71 -0.35 -16.31
CA LYS A 454 -12.67 0.44 -15.08
C LYS A 454 -11.65 -0.12 -14.09
N HIS A 455 -11.64 -1.43 -13.87
CA HIS A 455 -10.72 -2.11 -12.95
C HIS A 455 -9.26 -1.88 -13.36
N LEU A 456 -8.93 -2.13 -14.64
CA LEU A 456 -7.59 -1.90 -15.16
C LEU A 456 -7.18 -0.42 -15.00
N ALA A 457 -8.06 0.51 -15.33
CA ALA A 457 -7.78 1.93 -15.20
C ALA A 457 -7.52 2.37 -13.74
N THR A 458 -8.21 1.77 -12.75
CA THR A 458 -7.99 2.09 -11.33
C THR A 458 -6.84 1.31 -10.67
N HIS A 459 -6.29 0.29 -11.33
CA HIS A 459 -5.15 -0.50 -10.81
C HIS A 459 -3.82 -0.18 -11.49
N TYR A 460 -3.87 0.23 -12.76
CA TYR A 460 -2.69 0.42 -13.61
C TYR A 460 -2.63 1.82 -14.24
N GLY A 461 -3.74 2.58 -14.21
CA GLY A 461 -3.80 3.89 -14.85
C GLY A 461 -3.41 3.79 -16.33
N SER A 462 -2.48 4.60 -16.81
CA SER A 462 -2.05 4.51 -18.22
C SER A 462 -1.37 3.19 -18.60
N LEU A 463 -0.80 2.44 -17.64
CA LEU A 463 -0.20 1.12 -17.92
C LEU A 463 -1.25 0.07 -18.29
N ALA A 464 -2.55 0.37 -18.08
CA ALA A 464 -3.63 -0.49 -18.55
C ALA A 464 -3.62 -0.68 -20.08
N PHE A 465 -3.05 0.26 -20.84
CA PHE A 465 -2.91 0.12 -22.29
C PHE A 465 -1.90 -0.97 -22.67
N ASP A 466 -0.88 -1.22 -21.87
CA ASP A 466 0.07 -2.31 -22.09
C ASP A 466 -0.61 -3.68 -21.88
N ILE A 467 -1.47 -3.77 -20.87
CA ILE A 467 -2.28 -4.97 -20.59
C ILE A 467 -3.29 -5.20 -21.72
N ALA A 468 -3.96 -4.14 -22.18
CA ALA A 468 -4.87 -4.23 -23.31
C ALA A 468 -4.15 -4.68 -24.59
N ARG A 469 -2.91 -4.23 -24.80
CA ARG A 469 -2.08 -4.69 -25.92
C ARG A 469 -1.77 -6.19 -25.83
N LEU A 470 -1.42 -6.71 -24.65
CA LEU A 470 -1.23 -8.16 -24.45
C LEU A 470 -2.50 -8.96 -24.80
N ALA A 471 -3.68 -8.46 -24.41
CA ALA A 471 -4.95 -9.08 -24.75
C ALA A 471 -5.30 -8.99 -26.25
N ASN A 472 -4.87 -7.93 -26.94
CA ASN A 472 -5.05 -7.81 -28.40
C ASN A 472 -4.11 -8.74 -29.17
N ASP A 473 -2.86 -8.85 -28.71
CA ASP A 473 -1.83 -9.70 -29.32
C ASP A 473 -2.14 -11.20 -29.11
N ASN A 474 -2.74 -11.55 -27.96
CA ASN A 474 -3.26 -12.90 -27.68
C ASN A 474 -4.69 -12.81 -27.08
N PRO A 475 -5.74 -13.01 -27.90
CA PRO A 475 -7.14 -12.88 -27.48
C PRO A 475 -7.55 -13.73 -26.27
N GLU A 476 -6.94 -14.90 -26.05
CA GLU A 476 -7.21 -15.76 -24.88
C GLU A 476 -6.80 -15.04 -23.57
N LEU A 477 -5.80 -14.16 -23.63
CA LEU A 477 -5.41 -13.35 -22.48
C LEU A 477 -6.44 -12.26 -22.14
N GLY A 478 -7.33 -11.94 -23.08
CA GLY A 478 -8.46 -11.03 -22.86
C GLY A 478 -9.64 -11.66 -22.11
N GLU A 479 -9.64 -12.99 -21.92
CA GLU A 479 -10.68 -13.67 -21.16
C GLU A 479 -10.55 -13.38 -19.66
N ARG A 480 -11.70 -13.40 -18.96
CA ARG A 480 -11.73 -13.24 -17.51
C ARG A 480 -11.05 -14.41 -16.83
N VAL A 481 -10.31 -14.13 -15.76
CA VAL A 481 -9.75 -15.17 -14.90
C VAL A 481 -10.86 -15.95 -14.19
N HIS A 482 -11.92 -15.25 -13.79
CA HIS A 482 -13.13 -15.83 -13.20
C HIS A 482 -14.36 -15.02 -13.67
N PRO A 483 -15.52 -15.64 -13.97
CA PRO A 483 -16.71 -14.92 -14.45
C PRO A 483 -17.18 -13.78 -13.53
N ASP A 484 -17.07 -13.98 -12.21
CA ASP A 484 -17.45 -13.00 -11.18
C ASP A 484 -16.35 -11.97 -10.83
N ALA A 485 -15.27 -11.92 -11.61
CA ALA A 485 -14.13 -11.02 -11.38
C ALA A 485 -13.88 -10.12 -12.60
N PRO A 486 -13.52 -8.84 -12.43
CA PRO A 486 -13.16 -7.98 -13.55
C PRO A 486 -11.80 -8.32 -14.17
N GLU A 487 -10.95 -9.08 -13.47
CA GLU A 487 -9.60 -9.41 -13.91
C GLU A 487 -9.55 -10.32 -15.14
N ILE A 488 -8.55 -10.08 -15.99
CA ILE A 488 -8.27 -10.87 -17.20
C ILE A 488 -6.88 -11.52 -17.14
N TRP A 489 -6.67 -12.59 -17.89
CA TRP A 489 -5.41 -13.34 -17.91
C TRP A 489 -4.20 -12.49 -18.32
N ALA A 490 -4.38 -11.44 -19.12
CA ALA A 490 -3.33 -10.48 -19.46
C ALA A 490 -2.70 -9.81 -18.24
N GLN A 491 -3.45 -9.63 -17.13
CA GLN A 491 -2.88 -9.12 -15.88
C GLN A 491 -1.90 -10.10 -15.23
N VAL A 492 -2.11 -11.41 -15.39
CA VAL A 492 -1.22 -12.44 -14.84
C VAL A 492 0.11 -12.42 -15.59
N VAL A 493 0.06 -12.36 -16.92
CA VAL A 493 1.26 -12.23 -17.77
C VAL A 493 1.99 -10.92 -17.47
N TYR A 494 1.25 -9.81 -17.36
CA TYR A 494 1.85 -8.51 -16.99
C TYR A 494 2.51 -8.57 -15.61
N ALA A 495 1.88 -9.20 -14.61
CA ALA A 495 2.43 -9.34 -13.28
C ALA A 495 3.75 -10.13 -13.26
N ARG A 496 3.82 -11.22 -14.03
CA ARG A 496 5.02 -12.03 -14.23
C ARG A 496 6.15 -11.21 -14.86
N ASP A 497 5.86 -10.52 -15.94
CA ASP A 497 6.88 -9.91 -16.81
C ASP A 497 7.32 -8.53 -16.33
N HIS A 498 6.46 -7.79 -15.61
CA HIS A 498 6.67 -6.38 -15.29
C HIS A 498 6.53 -6.04 -13.81
N GLU A 499 6.06 -6.97 -12.97
CA GLU A 499 5.75 -6.72 -11.56
C GLU A 499 6.30 -7.79 -10.61
N TRP A 500 7.43 -8.43 -10.96
CA TRP A 500 8.19 -9.35 -10.09
C TRP A 500 7.35 -10.49 -9.48
N ALA A 501 6.27 -10.93 -10.13
CA ALA A 501 5.50 -12.05 -9.61
C ALA A 501 6.27 -13.36 -9.82
N GLU A 502 6.53 -14.06 -8.72
CA GLU A 502 7.26 -15.33 -8.69
C GLU A 502 6.36 -16.48 -8.24
N THR A 503 5.35 -16.18 -7.43
CA THR A 503 4.41 -17.17 -6.89
C THR A 503 2.97 -16.86 -7.26
N VAL A 504 2.11 -17.88 -7.24
CA VAL A 504 0.66 -17.73 -7.44
C VAL A 504 0.06 -16.70 -6.49
N ASP A 505 0.52 -16.65 -5.24
CA ASP A 505 0.02 -15.71 -4.23
C ASP A 505 0.47 -14.27 -4.51
N ASP A 506 1.62 -14.04 -5.15
CA ASP A 506 2.02 -12.70 -5.60
C ASP A 506 0.97 -12.13 -6.56
N VAL A 507 0.49 -12.97 -7.47
CA VAL A 507 -0.54 -12.60 -8.46
C VAL A 507 -1.92 -12.48 -7.81
N LEU A 508 -2.41 -13.57 -7.20
CA LEU A 508 -3.82 -13.70 -6.80
C LEU A 508 -4.21 -12.83 -5.59
N ARG A 509 -3.24 -12.49 -4.73
CA ARG A 509 -3.48 -11.70 -3.51
C ARG A 509 -3.07 -10.24 -3.64
N ARG A 510 -1.98 -9.93 -4.36
CA ARG A 510 -1.37 -8.59 -4.36
C ARG A 510 -1.51 -7.83 -5.68
N ARG A 511 -1.35 -8.48 -6.84
CA ARG A 511 -1.54 -7.82 -8.15
C ARG A 511 -3.01 -7.81 -8.58
N THR A 512 -3.78 -8.82 -8.16
CA THR A 512 -5.22 -8.96 -8.43
C THR A 512 -6.01 -9.04 -7.11
N THR A 513 -7.34 -9.05 -7.21
CA THR A 513 -8.25 -9.12 -6.06
C THR A 513 -8.88 -10.51 -5.88
N LEU A 514 -8.47 -11.52 -6.66
CA LEU A 514 -9.11 -12.84 -6.72
C LEU A 514 -9.13 -13.57 -5.37
N THR A 515 -8.01 -13.63 -4.65
CA THR A 515 -7.97 -14.25 -3.31
C THR A 515 -8.90 -13.52 -2.34
N ILE A 516 -8.94 -12.20 -2.42
CA ILE A 516 -9.70 -11.33 -1.52
C ILE A 516 -11.21 -11.45 -1.76
N ARG A 517 -11.61 -11.70 -3.02
CA ARG A 517 -12.99 -11.99 -3.42
C ARG A 517 -13.43 -13.43 -3.08
N GLY A 518 -12.50 -14.29 -2.65
CA GLY A 518 -12.75 -15.71 -2.46
C GLY A 518 -12.90 -16.47 -3.78
N LEU A 519 -12.24 -16.00 -4.84
CA LEU A 519 -12.32 -16.54 -6.22
C LEU A 519 -11.03 -17.25 -6.68
N ALA A 520 -10.05 -17.41 -5.79
CA ALA A 520 -8.81 -18.14 -6.05
C ALA A 520 -9.01 -19.66 -5.95
N THR A 521 -9.84 -20.23 -6.82
CA THR A 521 -10.11 -21.68 -6.90
C THR A 521 -8.86 -22.46 -7.32
N ASP A 522 -8.84 -23.78 -7.09
CA ASP A 522 -7.72 -24.64 -7.49
C ASP A 522 -7.46 -24.58 -9.01
N GLU A 523 -8.51 -24.46 -9.82
CA GLU A 523 -8.38 -24.28 -11.27
C GLU A 523 -7.70 -22.94 -11.62
N VAL A 524 -8.14 -21.84 -10.99
CA VAL A 524 -7.52 -20.52 -11.20
C VAL A 524 -6.06 -20.55 -10.75
N ARG A 525 -5.77 -21.15 -9.60
CA ARG A 525 -4.40 -21.31 -9.09
C ARG A 525 -3.51 -22.09 -10.05
N GLY A 526 -4.00 -23.22 -10.58
CA GLY A 526 -3.28 -24.05 -11.55
C GLY A 526 -2.93 -23.28 -12.83
N LYS A 527 -3.92 -22.60 -13.42
CA LYS A 527 -3.69 -21.79 -14.64
C LYS A 527 -2.74 -20.61 -14.41
N VAL A 528 -2.78 -19.97 -13.23
CA VAL A 528 -1.79 -18.95 -12.87
C VAL A 528 -0.40 -19.55 -12.80
N GLN A 529 -0.23 -20.72 -12.17
CA GLN A 529 1.06 -21.41 -12.12
C GLN A 529 1.59 -21.72 -13.52
N ASP A 530 0.74 -22.26 -14.41
CA ASP A 530 1.12 -22.58 -15.79
C ASP A 530 1.60 -21.33 -16.57
N LEU A 531 1.04 -20.15 -16.29
CA LEU A 531 1.48 -18.90 -16.90
C LEU A 531 2.80 -18.39 -16.29
N LEU A 532 2.99 -18.56 -14.98
CA LEU A 532 4.23 -18.20 -14.29
C LEU A 532 5.41 -19.08 -14.74
N ASP A 533 5.17 -20.34 -15.06
CA ASP A 533 6.22 -21.29 -15.49
C ASP A 533 6.70 -21.05 -16.94
N LYS A 534 5.93 -20.32 -17.75
CA LYS A 534 6.27 -19.95 -19.15
C LYS A 534 7.24 -18.75 -19.23
N LYS A 535 8.23 -18.68 -18.34
CA LYS A 535 9.24 -17.60 -18.28
C LYS A 535 10.20 -17.61 -19.45
#